data_AF-A0A0H4X273-F1
#
_entry.id   AF-A0A0H4X273-F1
#
_cell.length_a   1.000
_cell.length_b   1.000
_cell.length_c   1.000
_cell.angle_alpha   90.00
_cell.angle_beta   90.00
_cell.angle_gamma   90.00
#
_symmetry.space_group_name_H-M   'P 1'
#
loop_
_entity.id
_entity.type
_entity.pdbx_description
1 polymer ?
#
loop_
_entity_poly.entity_id
_entity_poly.type
_entity_poly.pdbx_seq_one_letter_code
_entity_poly.pdbx_strand_id
1 'polypeptide(L)'
;MDLTTAAGYATLAGRQHLQFTNVSIVGTLIVPSGTVIRATGDVNISGTLIVAPSAEDNGTGPAEAGVARAAAGEPQGGRGQFALQAAQLLRPGNQGGGAGAKQAGVAGGEGGGSLVILAQGAITIPVAGAINANGVTGGSASNLPGSGGGAGGVVVLAGKGAITVGGNVRAVGGNGGAGNNAGGAGKGGGGGGGGGIVHLLSSNAPNVTGGILVGAGSAGVTANPTGASQAITAGGGGGACGGNGGSGGGGTLAVPQPSEAGAAGYDLRTVTPTPENVFL
;
A
#
# COMPACT_ATOMS: atom_id res chain seq x y z
N MET A 1 -17.25 -11.84 -0.54
CA MET A 1 -17.69 -11.16 -1.78
C MET A 1 -16.47 -10.50 -2.39
N ASP A 2 -16.21 -10.70 -3.68
CA ASP A 2 -15.03 -10.16 -4.35
C ASP A 2 -15.43 -9.33 -5.58
N LEU A 3 -15.41 -8.01 -5.41
CA LEU A 3 -15.80 -7.05 -6.44
C LEU A 3 -14.72 -6.80 -7.49
N THR A 4 -13.56 -7.45 -7.41
CA THR A 4 -12.56 -7.46 -8.49
C THR A 4 -12.96 -8.42 -9.62
N THR A 5 -13.89 -9.35 -9.34
CA THR A 5 -14.38 -10.33 -10.30
C THR A 5 -15.70 -9.91 -10.93
N ALA A 6 -15.94 -10.31 -12.18
CA ALA A 6 -17.22 -10.09 -12.85
C ALA A 6 -18.40 -10.73 -12.09
N ALA A 7 -18.18 -11.91 -11.50
CA ALA A 7 -19.19 -12.60 -10.70
C ALA A 7 -19.55 -11.83 -9.43
N GLY A 8 -18.55 -11.34 -8.67
CA GLY A 8 -18.83 -10.55 -7.48
C GLY A 8 -19.45 -9.20 -7.81
N TYR A 9 -19.01 -8.52 -8.87
CA TYR A 9 -19.65 -7.31 -9.37
C TYR A 9 -21.15 -7.52 -9.68
N ALA A 10 -21.48 -8.65 -10.33
CA ALA A 10 -22.86 -8.99 -10.67
C ALA A 10 -23.76 -9.18 -9.43
N THR A 11 -23.20 -9.51 -8.26
CA THR A 11 -23.97 -9.65 -7.01
C THR A 11 -24.52 -8.33 -6.46
N LEU A 12 -24.02 -7.17 -6.93
CA LEU A 12 -24.48 -5.86 -6.45
C LEU A 12 -25.91 -5.52 -6.87
N ALA A 13 -26.47 -6.20 -7.88
CA ALA A 13 -27.89 -6.14 -8.27
C ALA A 13 -28.46 -4.71 -8.35
N GLY A 14 -27.79 -3.82 -9.11
CA GLY A 14 -28.22 -2.42 -9.27
C GLY A 14 -27.55 -1.41 -8.32
N ARG A 15 -26.70 -1.88 -7.40
CA ARG A 15 -25.97 -1.05 -6.42
C ARG A 15 -24.53 -0.77 -6.82
N GLN A 16 -24.23 -0.77 -8.12
CA GLN A 16 -22.85 -0.67 -8.64
C GLN A 16 -22.21 0.70 -8.39
N HIS A 17 -23.01 1.71 -8.08
CA HIS A 17 -22.54 3.04 -7.67
C HIS A 17 -22.18 3.12 -6.18
N LEU A 18 -22.32 2.01 -5.43
CA LEU A 18 -21.91 1.85 -4.03
C LEU A 18 -22.43 2.94 -3.08
N GLN A 19 -23.67 3.40 -3.30
CA GLN A 19 -24.38 4.29 -2.39
C GLN A 19 -25.45 3.49 -1.64
N PHE A 20 -25.47 3.66 -0.32
CA PHE A 20 -26.33 2.92 0.58
C PHE A 20 -26.92 3.86 1.63
N THR A 21 -27.99 3.41 2.29
CA THR A 21 -28.41 4.06 3.54
C THR A 21 -27.44 3.68 4.66
N ASN A 22 -27.24 2.39 4.89
CA ASN A 22 -26.26 1.87 5.86
C ASN A 22 -25.41 0.80 5.19
N VAL A 23 -24.18 0.63 5.66
CA VAL A 23 -23.27 -0.42 5.20
C VAL A 23 -22.87 -1.29 6.37
N SER A 24 -23.00 -2.61 6.22
CA SER A 24 -22.51 -3.60 7.17
C SER A 24 -21.64 -4.63 6.45
N ILE A 25 -20.35 -4.64 6.76
CA ILE A 25 -19.39 -5.60 6.23
C ILE A 25 -19.06 -6.57 7.37
N VAL A 26 -19.68 -7.75 7.34
CA VAL A 26 -19.54 -8.78 8.38
C VAL A 26 -18.57 -9.89 7.98
N GLY A 27 -18.53 -10.23 6.69
CA GLY A 27 -17.59 -11.21 6.14
C GLY A 27 -16.39 -10.55 5.46
N THR A 28 -15.76 -11.27 4.53
CA THR A 28 -14.72 -10.70 3.67
C THR A 28 -15.34 -10.01 2.46
N LEU A 29 -15.02 -8.72 2.31
CA LEU A 29 -15.28 -7.92 1.12
C LEU A 29 -13.94 -7.57 0.47
N ILE A 30 -13.72 -8.00 -0.77
CA ILE A 30 -12.58 -7.57 -1.59
C ILE A 30 -13.09 -6.53 -2.58
N VAL A 31 -12.40 -5.41 -2.69
CA VAL A 31 -12.76 -4.31 -3.59
C VAL A 31 -11.57 -3.90 -4.45
N PRO A 32 -11.78 -3.47 -5.71
CA PRO A 32 -10.69 -2.93 -6.52
C PRO A 32 -10.16 -1.60 -5.93
N SER A 33 -8.91 -1.26 -6.26
CA SER A 33 -8.35 0.06 -5.95
C SER A 33 -9.22 1.18 -6.54
N GLY A 34 -9.37 2.27 -5.80
CA GLY A 34 -10.23 3.40 -6.16
C GLY A 34 -11.70 3.23 -5.81
N THR A 35 -12.04 2.20 -5.04
CA THR A 35 -13.40 2.00 -4.55
C THR A 35 -13.81 3.14 -3.62
N VAL A 36 -14.99 3.72 -3.87
CA VAL A 36 -15.64 4.71 -3.02
C VAL A 36 -16.96 4.13 -2.50
N ILE A 37 -17.06 3.93 -1.19
CA ILE A 37 -18.30 3.49 -0.53
C ILE A 37 -18.97 4.72 0.08
N ARG A 38 -20.27 4.91 -0.19
CA ARG A 38 -21.04 6.06 0.31
C ARG A 38 -22.24 5.58 1.13
N ALA A 39 -22.41 6.14 2.31
CA ALA A 39 -23.55 5.88 3.18
C ALA A 39 -24.21 7.20 3.66
N THR A 40 -25.53 7.32 3.57
CA THR A 40 -26.27 8.43 4.21
C THR A 40 -26.51 8.21 5.70
N GLY A 41 -26.20 7.01 6.20
CA GLY A 41 -26.23 6.63 7.60
C GLY A 41 -24.87 6.03 7.99
N ASP A 42 -24.90 4.94 8.76
CA ASP A 42 -23.71 4.37 9.39
C ASP A 42 -22.99 3.37 8.49
N VAL A 43 -21.68 3.25 8.73
CA VAL A 43 -20.83 2.20 8.16
C VAL A 43 -20.23 1.38 9.30
N ASN A 44 -20.51 0.08 9.32
CA ASN A 44 -19.95 -0.87 10.29
C ASN A 44 -19.14 -1.95 9.57
N ILE A 45 -17.88 -2.13 9.96
CA ILE A 45 -16.95 -3.11 9.36
C ILE A 45 -16.51 -4.09 10.43
N SER A 46 -17.36 -5.07 10.75
CA SER A 46 -17.07 -6.13 11.73
C SER A 46 -16.31 -7.33 11.14
N GLY A 47 -16.26 -7.42 9.81
CA GLY A 47 -15.46 -8.38 9.06
C GLY A 47 -14.17 -7.79 8.50
N THR A 48 -13.71 -8.29 7.35
CA THR A 48 -12.48 -7.81 6.70
C THR A 48 -12.80 -7.18 5.35
N LEU A 49 -12.36 -5.94 5.16
CA LEU A 49 -12.33 -5.29 3.85
C LEU A 49 -10.89 -5.33 3.31
N ILE A 50 -10.70 -5.94 2.15
CA ILE A 50 -9.42 -6.00 1.44
C ILE A 50 -9.52 -5.10 0.21
N VAL A 51 -8.55 -4.22 0.05
CA VAL A 51 -8.41 -3.37 -1.14
C VAL A 51 -7.36 -4.01 -2.04
N ALA A 52 -7.75 -4.42 -3.24
CA ALA A 52 -6.83 -4.98 -4.21
C ALA A 52 -5.76 -3.95 -4.59
N PRO A 53 -4.52 -4.38 -4.92
CA PRO A 53 -3.44 -3.51 -5.35
C PRO A 53 -3.84 -2.51 -6.45
N SER A 54 -3.19 -1.35 -6.49
CA SER A 54 -3.47 -0.32 -7.49
C SER A 54 -2.74 -0.49 -8.80
N ALA A 55 -1.67 -1.29 -8.80
CA ALA A 55 -0.78 -1.52 -9.93
C ALA A 55 -0.65 -3.03 -10.18
N GLU A 56 -0.91 -3.48 -11.41
CA GLU A 56 -0.68 -4.87 -11.84
C GLU A 56 0.62 -4.93 -12.67
N ASP A 57 1.52 -5.88 -12.35
CA ASP A 57 2.72 -6.08 -13.17
C ASP A 57 2.37 -6.91 -14.43
N ASN A 58 2.31 -6.24 -15.59
CA ASN A 58 2.12 -6.92 -16.87
C ASN A 58 3.41 -7.49 -17.49
N GLY A 59 4.53 -7.44 -16.75
CA GLY A 59 5.82 -7.99 -17.18
C GLY A 59 6.67 -7.06 -18.03
N THR A 60 6.14 -5.98 -18.63
CA THR A 60 6.88 -5.19 -19.64
C THR A 60 7.10 -3.69 -19.35
N GLY A 61 6.58 -3.13 -18.25
CA GLY A 61 6.75 -1.71 -17.90
C GLY A 61 7.67 -1.40 -16.71
N PRO A 62 8.07 -0.12 -16.53
CA PRO A 62 8.67 0.36 -15.29
C PRO A 62 7.70 0.24 -14.11
N ALA A 63 8.20 0.37 -12.88
CA ALA A 63 7.34 0.38 -11.69
C ALA A 63 6.35 1.55 -11.74
N GLU A 64 5.09 1.29 -11.40
CA GLU A 64 4.09 2.35 -11.29
C GLU A 64 4.31 3.16 -10.02
N ALA A 65 4.25 4.49 -10.12
CA ALA A 65 4.43 5.37 -8.97
C ALA A 65 3.23 5.35 -8.01
N GLY A 66 2.04 4.99 -8.47
CA GLY A 66 0.81 5.20 -7.72
C GLY A 66 0.66 6.69 -7.36
N VAL A 67 0.39 6.96 -6.09
CA VAL A 67 0.34 8.34 -5.57
C VAL A 67 1.72 8.88 -5.16
N ALA A 68 2.82 8.17 -5.37
CA ALA A 68 4.16 8.65 -5.01
C ALA A 68 4.60 9.84 -5.88
N ARG A 69 5.58 10.61 -5.40
CA ARG A 69 6.22 11.68 -6.20
C ARG A 69 7.17 11.15 -7.26
N ALA A 70 7.73 9.96 -7.05
CA ALA A 70 8.59 9.28 -8.01
C ALA A 70 8.47 7.77 -7.85
N ALA A 71 8.45 7.07 -8.98
CA ALA A 71 8.49 5.62 -9.05
C ALA A 71 9.81 5.06 -8.50
N ALA A 72 9.78 3.80 -8.08
CA ALA A 72 10.99 3.05 -7.76
C ALA A 72 11.78 2.73 -9.04
N GLY A 73 13.09 2.57 -8.88
CA GLY A 73 14.01 2.15 -9.93
C GLY A 73 15.05 1.16 -9.41
N GLU A 74 16.01 0.84 -10.27
CA GLU A 74 17.11 -0.06 -9.94
C GLU A 74 18.38 0.76 -9.72
N PRO A 75 18.88 0.92 -8.48
CA PRO A 75 18.38 0.41 -7.19
C PRO A 75 17.52 1.38 -6.37
N GLN A 76 17.25 2.61 -6.84
CA GLN A 76 16.67 3.65 -5.99
C GLN A 76 15.20 3.37 -5.60
N GLY A 77 14.89 3.49 -4.31
CA GLY A 77 13.51 3.44 -3.83
C GLY A 77 12.67 4.64 -4.32
N GLY A 78 11.35 4.45 -4.39
CA GLY A 78 10.41 5.51 -4.73
C GLY A 78 10.39 6.64 -3.70
N ARG A 79 9.85 7.80 -4.09
CA ARG A 79 9.73 8.97 -3.20
C ARG A 79 8.30 9.20 -2.79
N GLY A 80 8.01 9.04 -1.49
CA GLY A 80 6.67 9.22 -0.93
C GLY A 80 6.23 10.68 -0.94
N GLN A 81 4.96 10.91 -0.66
CA GLN A 81 4.36 12.23 -0.54
C GLN A 81 4.91 12.99 0.67
N PHE A 82 4.88 14.33 0.62
CA PHE A 82 5.07 15.12 1.85
C PHE A 82 3.79 15.05 2.69
N ALA A 83 3.90 15.24 4.00
CA ALA A 83 2.77 15.16 4.92
C ALA A 83 1.57 16.05 4.51
N LEU A 84 1.82 17.28 4.05
CA LEU A 84 0.74 18.17 3.58
C LEU A 84 0.10 17.67 2.28
N GLN A 85 0.89 17.12 1.35
CA GLN A 85 0.36 16.54 0.11
C GLN A 85 -0.49 15.30 0.42
N ALA A 86 -0.03 14.46 1.35
CA ALA A 86 -0.78 13.30 1.83
C ALA A 86 -2.10 13.72 2.50
N ALA A 87 -2.12 14.80 3.29
CA ALA A 87 -3.33 15.33 3.92
C ALA A 87 -4.35 15.92 2.93
N GLN A 88 -3.92 16.25 1.71
CA GLN A 88 -4.80 16.74 0.64
C GLN A 88 -5.30 15.61 -0.26
N LEU A 89 -4.77 14.39 -0.11
CA LEU A 89 -5.08 13.25 -0.96
C LEU A 89 -6.36 12.53 -0.48
N LEU A 90 -7.50 13.19 -0.68
CA LEU A 90 -8.80 12.69 -0.21
C LEU A 90 -9.52 11.79 -1.23
N ARG A 91 -9.18 11.94 -2.50
CA ARG A 91 -9.77 11.21 -3.63
C ARG A 91 -8.67 10.70 -4.56
N PRO A 92 -7.89 9.69 -4.14
CA PRO A 92 -6.77 9.20 -4.94
C PRO A 92 -7.19 8.51 -6.26
N GLY A 93 -8.49 8.26 -6.48
CA GLY A 93 -8.97 7.51 -7.64
C GLY A 93 -8.42 6.08 -7.60
N ASN A 94 -8.14 5.47 -8.75
CA ASN A 94 -7.54 4.12 -8.81
C ASN A 94 -6.09 4.06 -8.29
N GLN A 95 -5.43 5.21 -8.08
CA GLN A 95 -4.05 5.27 -7.64
C GLN A 95 -3.95 4.92 -6.14
N GLY A 96 -3.06 4.00 -5.79
CA GLY A 96 -2.74 3.61 -4.42
C GLY A 96 -1.26 3.78 -4.14
N GLY A 97 -0.65 2.82 -3.45
CA GLY A 97 0.79 2.77 -3.27
C GLY A 97 1.53 2.53 -4.58
N GLY A 98 2.75 3.03 -4.71
CA GLY A 98 3.63 2.69 -5.81
C GLY A 98 4.14 1.25 -5.73
N ALA A 99 4.36 0.64 -6.88
CA ALA A 99 4.98 -0.67 -7.00
C ALA A 99 6.50 -0.60 -6.74
N GLY A 100 7.06 -1.71 -6.25
CA GLY A 100 8.51 -1.90 -6.19
C GLY A 100 9.09 -2.16 -7.58
N ALA A 101 10.34 -1.76 -7.78
CA ALA A 101 11.06 -2.05 -9.01
C ALA A 101 11.26 -3.57 -9.16
N LYS A 102 10.85 -4.10 -10.31
CA LYS A 102 11.02 -5.50 -10.63
C LYS A 102 12.45 -5.80 -11.08
N GLN A 103 12.74 -7.09 -11.29
CA GLN A 103 13.95 -7.55 -11.94
C GLN A 103 13.55 -8.45 -13.10
N ALA A 104 14.36 -8.56 -14.14
CA ALA A 104 14.05 -9.46 -15.25
C ALA A 104 13.86 -10.91 -14.72
N GLY A 105 12.68 -11.49 -14.94
CA GLY A 105 12.31 -12.81 -14.45
C GLY A 105 11.82 -12.87 -12.99
N VAL A 106 11.63 -11.72 -12.33
CA VAL A 106 11.15 -11.62 -10.94
C VAL A 106 10.09 -10.52 -10.83
N ALA A 107 8.87 -10.89 -10.46
CA ALA A 107 7.79 -9.93 -10.25
C ALA A 107 8.12 -8.95 -9.13
N GLY A 108 7.86 -7.66 -9.37
CA GLY A 108 7.95 -6.62 -8.34
C GLY A 108 6.77 -6.70 -7.36
N GLY A 109 6.94 -6.13 -6.17
CA GLY A 109 5.83 -6.00 -5.23
C GLY A 109 4.82 -4.94 -5.71
N GLU A 110 3.57 -5.34 -5.89
CA GLU A 110 2.46 -4.44 -6.23
C GLU A 110 2.15 -3.48 -5.07
N GLY A 111 1.83 -2.22 -5.37
CA GLY A 111 1.45 -1.25 -4.36
C GLY A 111 0.00 -1.43 -3.89
N GLY A 112 -0.25 -1.25 -2.60
CA GLY A 112 -1.57 -1.43 -1.99
C GLY A 112 -2.62 -0.49 -2.57
N GLY A 113 -3.88 -0.92 -2.63
CA GLY A 113 -4.93 -0.13 -3.27
C GLY A 113 -5.39 1.10 -2.50
N SER A 114 -6.26 1.88 -3.13
CA SER A 114 -6.94 3.00 -2.50
C SER A 114 -8.41 2.74 -2.19
N LEU A 115 -8.88 3.27 -1.06
CA LEU A 115 -10.25 3.16 -0.59
C LEU A 115 -10.69 4.48 0.03
N VAL A 116 -11.90 4.89 -0.33
CA VAL A 116 -12.59 6.01 0.33
C VAL A 116 -13.92 5.52 0.88
N ILE A 117 -14.19 5.78 2.16
CA ILE A 117 -15.48 5.54 2.79
C ILE A 117 -16.04 6.88 3.26
N LEU A 118 -17.22 7.24 2.75
CA LEU A 118 -17.94 8.45 3.10
C LEU A 118 -19.23 8.07 3.82
N ALA A 119 -19.42 8.55 5.05
CA ALA A 119 -20.61 8.31 5.85
C ALA A 119 -21.17 9.64 6.38
N GLN A 120 -22.48 9.87 6.21
CA GLN A 120 -23.16 10.94 6.95
C GLN A 120 -23.45 10.54 8.41
N GLY A 121 -23.42 9.24 8.72
CA GLY A 121 -23.45 8.71 10.07
C GLY A 121 -22.04 8.46 10.63
N ALA A 122 -21.95 7.52 11.57
CA ALA A 122 -20.71 7.07 12.17
C ALA A 122 -20.01 6.00 11.30
N ILE A 123 -18.68 5.93 11.41
CA ILE A 123 -17.88 4.82 10.86
C ILE A 123 -17.33 4.03 12.04
N THR A 124 -17.68 2.75 12.12
CA THR A 124 -17.24 1.87 13.21
C THR A 124 -16.49 0.66 12.65
N ILE A 125 -15.27 0.45 13.14
CA ILE A 125 -14.46 -0.73 12.91
C ILE A 125 -14.24 -1.36 14.29
N PRO A 126 -15.11 -2.27 14.76
CA PRO A 126 -14.95 -2.91 16.07
C PRO A 126 -13.69 -3.78 16.12
N VAL A 127 -13.37 -4.36 17.28
CA VAL A 127 -12.13 -5.14 17.52
C VAL A 127 -11.89 -6.26 16.50
N ALA A 128 -12.95 -6.92 16.02
CA ALA A 128 -12.86 -7.97 15.00
C ALA A 128 -12.72 -7.44 13.57
N GLY A 129 -12.98 -6.15 13.37
CA GLY A 129 -12.99 -5.47 12.09
C GLY A 129 -11.60 -5.18 11.53
N ALA A 130 -11.44 -5.26 10.22
CA ALA A 130 -10.20 -4.89 9.55
C ALA A 130 -10.40 -4.24 8.17
N ILE A 131 -9.54 -3.27 7.85
CA ILE A 131 -9.31 -2.78 6.49
C ILE A 131 -7.85 -3.04 6.14
N ASN A 132 -7.59 -3.71 5.00
CA ASN A 132 -6.25 -4.02 4.51
C ASN A 132 -6.05 -3.43 3.11
N ALA A 133 -5.14 -2.47 3.00
CA ALA A 133 -4.66 -1.85 1.76
C ALA A 133 -3.12 -1.96 1.73
N ASN A 134 -2.58 -3.14 2.02
CA ASN A 134 -1.13 -3.34 2.13
C ASN A 134 -0.48 -3.50 0.75
N GLY A 135 0.80 -3.14 0.66
CA GLY A 135 1.65 -3.50 -0.47
C GLY A 135 2.05 -4.98 -0.44
N VAL A 136 2.40 -5.50 -1.61
CA VAL A 136 2.82 -6.89 -1.81
C VAL A 136 4.35 -6.99 -1.66
N THR A 137 4.81 -8.13 -1.14
CA THR A 137 6.25 -8.41 -1.01
C THR A 137 6.87 -8.65 -2.39
N GLY A 138 8.08 -8.13 -2.61
CA GLY A 138 8.83 -8.35 -3.84
C GLY A 138 9.24 -9.82 -4.00
N GLY A 139 9.24 -10.31 -5.23
CA GLY A 139 9.69 -11.65 -5.57
C GLY A 139 11.21 -11.85 -5.45
N SER A 140 11.59 -13.13 -5.46
CA SER A 140 12.95 -13.65 -5.54
C SER A 140 12.99 -14.83 -6.51
N ALA A 141 14.10 -15.02 -7.20
CA ALA A 141 14.32 -16.18 -8.08
C ALA A 141 15.77 -16.64 -8.05
N SER A 142 16.03 -17.87 -8.50
CA SER A 142 17.37 -18.46 -8.50
C SER A 142 18.34 -17.66 -9.38
N ASN A 143 19.52 -17.39 -8.85
CA ASN A 143 20.58 -16.63 -9.51
C ASN A 143 20.18 -15.22 -10.00
N LEU A 144 19.20 -14.58 -9.36
CA LEU A 144 18.69 -13.26 -9.74
C LEU A 144 18.66 -12.31 -8.53
N PRO A 145 18.72 -10.98 -8.78
CA PRO A 145 18.54 -9.99 -7.73
C PRO A 145 17.11 -10.01 -7.20
N GLY A 146 16.94 -9.56 -5.96
CA GLY A 146 15.64 -9.39 -5.36
C GLY A 146 14.92 -8.17 -5.95
N SER A 147 13.62 -8.29 -6.16
CA SER A 147 12.79 -7.14 -6.55
C SER A 147 12.34 -6.33 -5.33
N GLY A 148 11.97 -5.07 -5.54
CA GLY A 148 11.47 -4.20 -4.47
C GLY A 148 10.07 -4.59 -4.00
N GLY A 149 9.78 -4.34 -2.72
CA GLY A 149 8.44 -4.47 -2.16
C GLY A 149 7.53 -3.29 -2.55
N GLY A 150 6.24 -3.53 -2.71
CA GLY A 150 5.25 -2.49 -3.02
C GLY A 150 4.90 -1.65 -1.79
N ALA A 151 4.54 -0.39 -1.99
CA ALA A 151 4.13 0.48 -0.88
C ALA A 151 2.74 0.13 -0.33
N GLY A 152 2.45 0.56 0.90
CA GLY A 152 1.09 0.59 1.43
C GLY A 152 0.19 1.54 0.62
N GLY A 153 -1.11 1.27 0.64
CA GLY A 153 -2.13 2.00 -0.08
C GLY A 153 -2.63 3.28 0.60
N VAL A 154 -3.81 3.74 0.18
CA VAL A 154 -4.44 4.96 0.71
C VAL A 154 -5.83 4.63 1.23
N VAL A 155 -6.09 4.87 2.52
CA VAL A 155 -7.41 4.68 3.13
C VAL A 155 -7.91 6.00 3.68
N VAL A 156 -9.02 6.49 3.16
CA VAL A 156 -9.67 7.71 3.63
C VAL A 156 -11.03 7.36 4.22
N LEU A 157 -11.20 7.63 5.50
CA LEU A 157 -12.47 7.44 6.22
C LEU A 157 -13.01 8.82 6.57
N ALA A 158 -14.14 9.21 5.97
CA ALA A 158 -14.78 10.48 6.25
C ALA A 158 -16.19 10.25 6.80
N GLY A 159 -16.39 10.58 8.07
CA GLY A 159 -17.67 10.44 8.77
C GLY A 159 -18.15 11.79 9.27
N LYS A 160 -19.40 12.18 8.99
CA LYS A 160 -20.01 13.32 9.69
C LYS A 160 -20.26 12.98 11.16
N GLY A 161 -20.57 11.73 11.48
CA GLY A 161 -20.57 11.22 12.85
C GLY A 161 -19.16 10.87 13.36
N ALA A 162 -19.09 10.23 14.52
CA ALA A 162 -17.83 9.77 15.08
C ALA A 162 -17.20 8.66 14.22
N ILE A 163 -15.86 8.67 14.12
CA ILE A 163 -15.08 7.54 13.62
C ILE A 163 -14.53 6.77 14.81
N THR A 164 -14.85 5.48 14.91
CA THR A 164 -14.31 4.58 15.94
C THR A 164 -13.55 3.43 15.30
N VAL A 165 -12.29 3.27 15.67
CA VAL A 165 -11.41 2.17 15.23
C VAL A 165 -10.96 1.39 16.45
N GLY A 166 -11.70 0.34 16.78
CA GLY A 166 -11.30 -0.69 17.76
C GLY A 166 -10.54 -1.86 17.13
N GLY A 167 -10.73 -2.09 15.82
CA GLY A 167 -10.02 -3.11 15.03
C GLY A 167 -8.74 -2.58 14.37
N ASN A 168 -8.44 -3.02 13.15
CA ASN A 168 -7.22 -2.60 12.44
C ASN A 168 -7.50 -1.92 11.09
N VAL A 169 -6.82 -0.81 10.82
CA VAL A 169 -6.70 -0.23 9.47
C VAL A 169 -5.24 -0.29 9.06
N ARG A 170 -4.95 -1.01 7.98
CA ARG A 170 -3.58 -1.31 7.54
C ARG A 170 -3.34 -0.80 6.13
N ALA A 171 -2.28 -0.01 5.99
CA ALA A 171 -1.69 0.39 4.72
C ALA A 171 -0.16 0.24 4.86
N VAL A 172 0.30 -0.99 5.05
CA VAL A 172 1.70 -1.33 5.33
C VAL A 172 2.44 -1.66 4.03
N GLY A 173 3.70 -1.24 3.90
CA GLY A 173 4.56 -1.62 2.77
C GLY A 173 4.96 -3.10 2.80
N GLY A 174 5.15 -3.69 1.61
CA GLY A 174 5.65 -5.05 1.44
C GLY A 174 7.18 -5.13 1.57
N ASN A 175 7.69 -6.31 1.93
CA ASN A 175 9.13 -6.52 2.07
C ASN A 175 9.81 -6.58 0.71
N GLY A 176 11.10 -6.24 0.65
CA GLY A 176 11.93 -6.49 -0.52
C GLY A 176 12.27 -7.97 -0.66
N GLY A 177 12.38 -8.47 -1.90
CA GLY A 177 12.81 -9.83 -2.18
C GLY A 177 14.28 -10.03 -1.85
N ALA A 178 14.66 -11.23 -1.40
CA ALA A 178 16.08 -11.57 -1.26
C ALA A 178 16.74 -11.75 -2.63
N GLY A 179 17.98 -11.28 -2.75
CA GLY A 179 18.85 -11.68 -3.86
C GLY A 179 19.34 -13.11 -3.65
N ASN A 180 19.49 -13.88 -4.72
CA ASN A 180 19.93 -15.26 -4.65
C ASN A 180 21.09 -15.47 -5.61
N ASN A 181 22.28 -15.80 -5.11
CA ASN A 181 23.45 -16.03 -5.95
C ASN A 181 23.75 -17.55 -6.05
N ALA A 182 23.66 -18.10 -7.27
CA ALA A 182 24.05 -19.49 -7.55
C ALA A 182 25.43 -19.58 -8.22
N GLY A 183 26.09 -18.45 -8.48
CA GLY A 183 27.43 -18.39 -9.08
C GLY A 183 27.75 -17.02 -9.69
N GLY A 184 28.99 -16.57 -9.52
CA GLY A 184 29.50 -15.34 -10.12
C GLY A 184 29.14 -14.08 -9.32
N ALA A 185 28.71 -13.02 -10.01
CA ALA A 185 28.39 -11.74 -9.39
C ALA A 185 27.31 -11.88 -8.31
N GLY A 186 27.45 -11.10 -7.23
CA GLY A 186 26.48 -11.03 -6.16
C GLY A 186 25.13 -10.54 -6.66
N LYS A 187 24.10 -10.75 -5.86
CA LYS A 187 22.72 -10.41 -6.19
C LYS A 187 22.16 -9.57 -5.05
N GLY A 188 21.94 -8.30 -5.33
CA GLY A 188 21.37 -7.34 -4.40
C GLY A 188 20.00 -7.79 -3.91
N GLY A 189 19.72 -7.59 -2.63
CA GLY A 189 18.37 -7.68 -2.10
C GLY A 189 17.52 -6.51 -2.58
N GLY A 190 16.21 -6.70 -2.69
CA GLY A 190 15.27 -5.62 -2.99
C GLY A 190 15.08 -4.68 -1.80
N GLY A 191 14.73 -3.43 -2.09
CA GLY A 191 14.34 -2.46 -1.08
C GLY A 191 12.93 -2.71 -0.55
N GLY A 192 12.69 -2.41 0.73
CA GLY A 192 11.37 -2.51 1.35
C GLY A 192 10.41 -1.41 0.86
N GLY A 193 9.14 -1.73 0.70
CA GLY A 193 8.10 -0.76 0.31
C GLY A 193 7.81 0.26 1.43
N GLY A 194 7.52 1.50 1.05
CA GLY A 194 7.12 2.56 1.97
C GLY A 194 5.73 2.33 2.56
N GLY A 195 5.48 2.87 3.76
CA GLY A 195 4.16 2.87 4.37
C GLY A 195 3.15 3.74 3.62
N GLY A 196 1.87 3.39 3.74
CA GLY A 196 0.74 4.04 3.09
C GLY A 196 0.21 5.27 3.83
N ILE A 197 -0.99 5.70 3.47
CA ILE A 197 -1.67 6.85 4.08
C ILE A 197 -3.01 6.36 4.64
N VAL A 198 -3.26 6.65 5.92
CA VAL A 198 -4.59 6.50 6.52
C VAL A 198 -5.04 7.87 6.98
N HIS A 199 -6.19 8.34 6.47
CA HIS A 199 -6.73 9.65 6.80
C HIS A 199 -8.14 9.53 7.38
N LEU A 200 -8.29 9.96 8.63
CA LEU A 200 -9.56 10.02 9.33
C LEU A 200 -10.08 11.46 9.32
N LEU A 201 -11.22 11.71 8.68
CA LEU A 201 -11.90 12.99 8.64
C LEU A 201 -13.25 12.90 9.37
N SER A 202 -13.44 13.67 10.43
CA SER A 202 -14.75 13.67 11.11
C SER A 202 -15.09 14.99 11.81
N SER A 203 -16.35 15.13 12.22
CA SER A 203 -16.79 16.29 13.01
C SER A 203 -16.32 16.26 14.46
N ASN A 204 -16.03 15.06 14.97
CA ASN A 204 -15.44 14.82 16.27
C ASN A 204 -14.05 14.21 16.13
N ALA A 205 -13.23 14.26 17.19
CA ALA A 205 -11.97 13.54 17.21
C ALA A 205 -12.20 12.01 17.04
N PRO A 206 -11.52 11.34 16.09
CA PRO A 206 -11.61 9.89 15.95
C PRO A 206 -11.18 9.15 17.23
N ASN A 207 -11.96 8.17 17.66
CA ASN A 207 -11.64 7.29 18.78
C ASN A 207 -10.92 6.04 18.27
N VAL A 208 -9.61 5.96 18.48
CA VAL A 208 -8.77 4.84 18.02
C VAL A 208 -8.24 4.09 19.23
N THR A 209 -8.79 2.91 19.47
CA THR A 209 -8.33 1.96 20.50
C THR A 209 -7.65 0.73 19.91
N GLY A 210 -7.87 0.48 18.62
CA GLY A 210 -7.17 -0.52 17.82
C GLY A 210 -5.98 0.07 17.05
N GLY A 211 -5.58 -0.59 15.97
CA GLY A 211 -4.36 -0.25 15.22
C GLY A 211 -4.62 0.55 13.95
N ILE A 212 -3.91 1.68 13.80
CA ILE A 212 -3.63 2.30 12.50
C ILE A 212 -2.20 1.97 12.11
N LEU A 213 -2.02 1.08 11.13
CA LEU A 213 -0.71 0.54 10.75
C LEU A 213 -0.31 1.07 9.38
N VAL A 214 0.65 1.98 9.37
CA VAL A 214 1.28 2.57 8.16
C VAL A 214 2.78 2.31 8.12
N GLY A 215 3.20 1.16 8.65
CA GLY A 215 4.60 0.74 8.70
C GLY A 215 5.19 0.47 7.31
N ALA A 216 6.52 0.46 7.23
CA ALA A 216 7.24 0.09 6.02
C ALA A 216 7.54 -1.41 5.97
N GLY A 217 7.89 -1.90 4.78
CA GLY A 217 8.45 -3.24 4.60
C GLY A 217 9.94 -3.29 4.89
N SER A 218 10.43 -4.47 5.27
CA SER A 218 11.85 -4.72 5.49
C SER A 218 12.63 -4.83 4.18
N ALA A 219 13.95 -4.57 4.25
CA ALA A 219 14.86 -4.85 3.16
C ALA A 219 14.95 -6.36 2.88
N GLY A 220 15.15 -6.73 1.62
CA GLY A 220 15.61 -8.06 1.23
C GLY A 220 17.10 -8.26 1.52
N VAL A 221 17.53 -9.50 1.71
CA VAL A 221 18.94 -9.82 1.98
C VAL A 221 19.74 -9.81 0.67
N THR A 222 20.94 -9.22 0.68
CA THR A 222 21.89 -9.27 -0.44
C THR A 222 22.73 -10.55 -0.37
N ALA A 223 22.83 -11.27 -1.48
CA ALA A 223 23.72 -12.42 -1.62
C ALA A 223 25.07 -11.97 -2.23
N ASN A 224 26.16 -12.18 -1.50
CA ASN A 224 27.50 -11.78 -1.93
C ASN A 224 27.97 -12.56 -3.18
N PRO A 225 28.88 -11.99 -3.99
CA PRO A 225 29.49 -12.69 -5.11
C PRO A 225 30.26 -13.94 -4.67
N THR A 226 30.45 -14.86 -5.62
CA THR A 226 31.26 -16.07 -5.48
C THR A 226 32.33 -16.12 -6.58
N GLY A 227 33.43 -16.83 -6.33
CA GLY A 227 34.56 -16.92 -7.26
C GLY A 227 35.36 -15.61 -7.34
N ALA A 228 35.83 -15.25 -8.54
CA ALA A 228 36.66 -14.07 -8.75
C ALA A 228 35.88 -12.75 -8.90
N SER A 229 34.55 -12.79 -8.95
CA SER A 229 33.73 -11.60 -9.14
C SER A 229 33.68 -10.75 -7.87
N GLN A 230 33.80 -9.43 -8.01
CA GLN A 230 33.61 -8.47 -6.92
C GLN A 230 32.32 -7.66 -7.05
N ALA A 231 31.61 -7.80 -8.18
CA ALA A 231 30.40 -7.04 -8.48
C ALA A 231 29.16 -7.63 -7.79
N ILE A 232 28.21 -6.75 -7.45
CA ILE A 232 26.87 -7.08 -6.97
C ILE A 232 25.86 -6.46 -7.93
N THR A 233 25.11 -7.29 -8.65
CA THR A 233 24.01 -6.82 -9.49
C THR A 233 22.95 -6.17 -8.62
N ALA A 234 22.49 -4.98 -9.00
CA ALA A 234 21.51 -4.21 -8.25
C ALA A 234 20.19 -4.98 -8.08
N GLY A 235 19.63 -4.95 -6.87
CA GLY A 235 18.23 -5.30 -6.63
C GLY A 235 17.30 -4.12 -6.92
N GLY A 236 16.01 -4.39 -7.01
CA GLY A 236 15.00 -3.34 -7.23
C GLY A 236 14.74 -2.50 -5.98
N GLY A 237 14.58 -1.19 -6.14
CA GLY A 237 14.11 -0.30 -5.08
C GLY A 237 12.64 -0.55 -4.71
N GLY A 238 12.27 -0.30 -3.46
CA GLY A 238 10.90 -0.43 -2.98
C GLY A 238 9.98 0.70 -3.46
N GLY A 239 8.69 0.41 -3.59
CA GLY A 239 7.65 1.38 -3.93
C GLY A 239 7.43 2.40 -2.82
N ALA A 240 6.79 3.52 -3.13
CA ALA A 240 6.50 4.59 -2.17
C ALA A 240 5.02 5.01 -2.13
N CYS A 241 4.59 5.61 -1.02
CA CYS A 241 3.24 6.18 -0.88
C CYS A 241 3.29 7.37 0.07
N GLY A 242 2.92 7.22 1.35
CA GLY A 242 3.20 8.22 2.38
C GLY A 242 4.67 8.20 2.77
N GLY A 243 5.24 7.01 2.95
CA GLY A 243 6.66 6.79 3.17
C GLY A 243 7.44 6.61 1.87
N ASN A 244 8.74 6.93 1.90
CA ASN A 244 9.68 6.57 0.85
C ASN A 244 9.88 5.05 0.80
N GLY A 245 10.16 4.52 -0.39
CA GLY A 245 10.65 3.15 -0.53
C GLY A 245 12.14 3.07 -0.20
N GLY A 246 12.58 1.90 0.26
CA GLY A 246 13.99 1.61 0.50
C GLY A 246 14.75 1.36 -0.80
N SER A 247 16.06 1.63 -0.81
CA SER A 247 16.93 1.29 -1.95
C SER A 247 17.20 -0.22 -2.00
N GLY A 248 17.35 -0.78 -3.19
CA GLY A 248 17.89 -2.13 -3.39
C GLY A 248 19.38 -2.19 -3.11
N GLY A 249 19.90 -3.39 -2.83
CA GLY A 249 21.33 -3.63 -2.65
C GLY A 249 22.08 -3.67 -3.97
N GLY A 250 23.38 -3.38 -3.99
CA GLY A 250 24.18 -3.35 -5.23
C GLY A 250 25.65 -2.97 -4.99
N GLY A 251 26.32 -2.55 -6.06
CA GLY A 251 27.70 -2.03 -5.99
C GLY A 251 28.75 -3.13 -6.09
N THR A 252 29.74 -3.10 -5.19
CA THR A 252 30.86 -4.07 -5.17
C THR A 252 31.19 -4.48 -3.75
N LEU A 253 31.98 -5.54 -3.55
CA LEU A 253 32.45 -5.92 -2.20
C LEU A 253 33.25 -4.82 -1.49
N ALA A 254 33.95 -3.96 -2.25
CA ALA A 254 34.75 -2.86 -1.67
C ALA A 254 33.89 -1.64 -1.32
N VAL A 255 32.80 -1.42 -2.08
CA VAL A 255 31.84 -0.33 -1.86
C VAL A 255 30.42 -0.91 -2.01
N PRO A 256 29.93 -1.64 -0.99
CA PRO A 256 28.62 -2.24 -1.05
C PRO A 256 27.55 -1.17 -0.86
N GLN A 257 26.53 -1.19 -1.72
CA GLN A 257 25.28 -0.49 -1.45
C GLN A 257 24.35 -1.47 -0.71
N PRO A 258 24.01 -1.24 0.56
CA PRO A 258 23.09 -2.10 1.29
C PRO A 258 21.67 -1.94 0.75
N SER A 259 20.89 -3.00 0.82
CA SER A 259 19.43 -2.91 0.69
C SER A 259 18.84 -2.26 1.95
N GLU A 260 17.83 -1.43 1.77
CA GLU A 260 17.24 -0.61 2.83
C GLU A 260 15.76 -0.94 3.03
N ALA A 261 15.28 -0.79 4.26
CA ALA A 261 13.86 -0.83 4.55
C ALA A 261 13.18 0.44 4.02
N GLY A 262 11.87 0.37 3.80
CA GLY A 262 11.09 1.58 3.52
C GLY A 262 10.98 2.50 4.73
N ALA A 263 10.43 3.69 4.52
CA ALA A 263 10.00 4.58 5.59
C ALA A 263 8.52 4.39 5.92
N ALA A 264 8.14 4.65 7.16
CA ALA A 264 6.74 4.67 7.57
C ALA A 264 5.96 5.78 6.82
N GLY A 265 4.65 5.55 6.66
CA GLY A 265 3.72 6.50 6.06
C GLY A 265 3.04 7.39 7.10
N TYR A 266 1.77 7.76 6.84
CA TYR A 266 1.07 8.78 7.63
C TYR A 266 -0.26 8.28 8.21
N ASP A 267 -0.43 8.45 9.52
CA ASP A 267 -1.74 8.48 10.21
C ASP A 267 -2.15 9.94 10.35
N LEU A 268 -3.14 10.35 9.56
CA LEU A 268 -3.63 11.71 9.49
C LEU A 268 -5.03 11.79 10.07
N ARG A 269 -5.28 12.83 10.86
CA ARG A 269 -6.58 13.07 11.49
C ARG A 269 -6.96 14.52 11.31
N THR A 270 -8.15 14.75 10.76
CA THR A 270 -8.69 16.09 10.57
C THR A 270 -10.07 16.16 11.22
N VAL A 271 -10.21 17.12 12.12
CA VAL A 271 -11.49 17.42 12.76
C VAL A 271 -12.01 18.73 12.19
N THR A 272 -13.18 18.69 11.56
CA THR A 272 -13.83 19.87 10.99
C THR A 272 -15.34 19.76 11.16
N PRO A 273 -16.09 20.85 11.45
CA PRO A 273 -17.53 20.76 11.70
C PRO A 273 -18.36 20.20 10.53
N THR A 274 -17.85 20.30 9.31
CA THR A 274 -18.54 19.86 8.08
C THR A 274 -17.58 19.04 7.21
N PRO A 275 -17.20 17.81 7.62
CA PRO A 275 -16.26 16.98 6.85
C PRO A 275 -16.80 16.63 5.46
N GLU A 276 -18.12 16.63 5.28
CA GLU A 276 -18.76 16.41 3.99
C GLU A 276 -18.39 17.47 2.94
N ASN A 277 -18.12 18.71 3.36
CA ASN A 277 -17.82 19.82 2.45
C ASN A 277 -16.46 19.67 1.76
N VAL A 278 -15.57 18.85 2.33
CA VAL A 278 -14.26 18.54 1.73
C VAL A 278 -14.39 17.55 0.57
N PHE A 279 -15.55 16.90 0.45
CA PHE A 279 -15.91 15.95 -0.61
C PHE A 279 -17.10 16.44 -1.44
N LEU A 280 -17.28 17.74 -1.60
CA LEU A 280 -18.14 18.32 -2.65
C LEU A 280 -17.45 18.37 -4.02
#